data_AF-A0A920M3J8-F1
#
_entry.id   AF-A0A920M3J8-F1
#
_cell.length_a   1.000
_cell.length_b   1.000
_cell.length_c   1.000
_cell.angle_alpha   90.00
_cell.angle_beta   90.00
_cell.angle_gamma   90.00
#
_symmetry.space_group_name_H-M   'P 1'
#
loop_
_entity.id
_entity.type
_entity.pdbx_description
1 polymer ?
#
loop_
_entity_poly.entity_id
_entity_poly.type
_entity_poly.pdbx_seq_one_letter_code
_entity_poly.pdbx_strand_id
1 'polypeptide(L)' 'MGKRRKKNYYKGPDITEKYNFFENQKIITKISDYDDNGVGRGYYEDEVPILVFNSIIGEKLEIK' A
#
# COMPACT_ATOMS: atom_id res chain seq x y z
N MET A 1 -23.59 -32.34 8.32
CA MET A 1 -22.60 -31.87 7.31
C MET A 1 -22.56 -30.35 7.33
N GLY A 2 -21.53 -29.76 7.95
CA GLY A 2 -21.39 -28.30 8.01
C GLY A 2 -20.88 -27.73 6.68
N LYS A 3 -21.57 -26.74 6.12
CA LYS A 3 -21.12 -26.01 4.92
C LYS A 3 -19.80 -25.30 5.24
N ARG A 4 -18.69 -25.75 4.65
CA ARG A 4 -17.40 -25.02 4.68
C ARG A 4 -17.59 -23.68 3.94
N ARG A 5 -17.49 -22.56 4.66
CA ARG A 5 -17.41 -21.23 4.03
C ARG A 5 -16.10 -21.16 3.24
N LYS A 6 -16.17 -20.91 1.93
CA LYS A 6 -14.98 -20.58 1.13
C LYS A 6 -14.43 -19.26 1.66
N LYS A 7 -13.18 -19.24 2.12
CA LYS A 7 -12.49 -17.99 2.42
C LYS A 7 -12.31 -17.26 1.09
N ASN A 8 -12.82 -16.03 1.01
CA ASN A 8 -12.54 -15.17 -0.13
C ASN A 8 -11.09 -14.72 -0.01
N TYR A 9 -10.18 -15.44 -0.68
CA TYR A 9 -8.82 -14.98 -0.84
C TYR A 9 -8.84 -13.78 -1.78
N TYR A 10 -8.17 -12.70 -1.39
CA TYR A 10 -7.98 -11.53 -2.22
C TYR A 10 -7.25 -11.95 -3.50
N LYS A 11 -7.88 -11.73 -4.67
CA LYS A 11 -7.26 -11.89 -5.99
C LYS A 11 -6.91 -10.49 -6.51
N GLY A 12 -5.85 -9.91 -5.97
CA GLY A 12 -5.22 -8.72 -6.54
C GLY A 12 -3.99 -9.08 -7.36
N PRO A 13 -3.37 -8.09 -8.03
CA PRO A 13 -2.06 -8.26 -8.63
C PRO A 13 -1.07 -8.75 -7.58
N ASP A 14 -0.33 -9.81 -7.89
CA ASP A 14 0.72 -10.32 -7.02
C ASP A 14 1.97 -9.44 -7.16
N ILE A 15 2.05 -8.43 -6.31
CA ILE A 15 3.21 -7.53 -6.23
C ILE A 15 4.42 -8.20 -5.57
N THR A 16 4.24 -9.34 -4.88
CA THR A 16 5.31 -9.99 -4.12
C THR A 16 6.29 -10.77 -5.00
N GLU A 17 5.92 -11.07 -6.25
CA GLU A 17 6.84 -11.63 -7.25
C GLU A 17 7.90 -10.63 -7.69
N LYS A 18 7.55 -9.33 -7.74
CA LYS A 18 8.45 -8.25 -8.19
C LYS A 18 9.18 -7.57 -7.04
N TYR A 19 8.49 -7.36 -5.92
CA TYR A 19 8.98 -6.54 -4.82
C TYR A 19 8.94 -7.33 -3.51
N ASN A 20 10.09 -7.44 -2.85
CA ASN A 20 10.20 -8.02 -1.52
C ASN A 20 10.07 -6.92 -0.46
N PHE A 21 8.91 -6.85 0.17
CA PHE A 21 8.67 -5.96 1.31
C PHE A 21 9.02 -6.66 2.62
N PHE A 22 9.71 -5.95 3.51
CA PHE A 22 10.04 -6.45 4.85
C PHE A 22 9.59 -5.47 5.92
N GLU A 23 9.25 -5.97 7.10
CA GLU A 23 8.94 -5.10 8.25
C GLU A 23 10.14 -4.20 8.57
N ASN A 24 9.89 -2.92 8.89
CA ASN A 24 10.90 -1.88 9.14
C ASN A 24 11.72 -1.43 7.93
N GLN A 25 11.31 -1.80 6.71
CA GLN A 25 11.94 -1.29 5.50
C GLN A 25 11.69 0.21 5.38
N LYS A 26 12.77 0.96 5.14
CA LYS A 26 12.68 2.38 4.87
C LYS A 26 12.27 2.62 3.42
N ILE A 27 11.14 3.30 3.22
CA ILE A 27 10.61 3.64 1.90
C ILE A 27 10.47 5.14 1.79
N ILE A 28 11.08 5.74 0.77
CA ILE A 28 10.91 7.15 0.45
C ILE A 28 9.82 7.26 -0.61
N THR A 29 8.75 7.99 -0.29
CA THR A 29 7.67 8.23 -1.26
C THR A 29 7.21 9.69 -1.20
N LYS A 30 6.62 10.15 -2.30
CA LYS A 30 5.97 11.46 -2.39
C LYS A 30 4.47 11.24 -2.45
N ILE A 31 3.71 11.97 -1.64
CA ILE A 31 2.25 11.88 -1.67
C ILE A 31 1.73 12.59 -2.94
N SER A 32 1.03 11.84 -3.78
CA SER A 32 0.45 12.33 -5.04
C SER A 32 -0.96 12.85 -4.86
N ASP A 33 -1.79 12.12 -4.11
CA ASP A 33 -3.23 12.30 -4.01
C ASP A 33 -3.77 11.74 -2.70
N TYR A 34 -5.07 11.94 -2.47
CA TYR A 34 -5.81 11.35 -1.35
C TYR A 34 -6.80 10.31 -1.87
N ASP A 35 -7.04 9.26 -1.08
CA ASP A 35 -8.19 8.39 -1.30
C ASP A 35 -9.52 9.04 -0.88
N ASP A 36 -10.63 8.34 -1.12
CA ASP A 36 -11.97 8.80 -0.76
C ASP A 36 -12.17 9.04 0.75
N ASN A 37 -11.27 8.53 1.60
CA ASN A 37 -11.28 8.69 3.05
C ASN A 37 -10.30 9.77 3.53
N GLY A 38 -9.60 10.46 2.63
CA GLY A 38 -8.59 11.47 2.96
C GLY A 38 -7.23 10.90 3.38
N VAL A 39 -6.94 9.64 3.09
CA VAL A 39 -5.63 9.00 3.34
C VAL A 39 -4.70 9.29 2.17
N GLY A 40 -3.48 9.75 2.47
CA GLY A 40 -2.49 10.05 1.44
C GLY A 40 -2.06 8.80 0.71
N ARG A 41 -1.93 8.91 -0.61
CA ARG A 41 -1.36 7.87 -1.48
C ARG A 41 0.00 8.34 -1.97
N GLY A 42 1.00 7.52 -1.71
CA GLY A 42 2.28 7.54 -2.41
C GLY A 42 2.42 6.28 -3.25
N TYR A 43 3.46 6.24 -4.07
CA TYR A 43 3.81 5.07 -4.85
C TYR A 43 5.26 4.68 -4.57
N TYR A 44 5.50 3.38 -4.47
CA TYR A 44 6.83 2.79 -4.48
C TYR A 44 7.14 2.29 -5.88
N GLU A 45 8.26 2.74 -6.44
CA GLU A 45 8.69 2.42 -7.81
C GLU A 45 7.56 2.63 -8.84
N ASP A 46 6.71 3.64 -8.61
CA ASP A 46 5.53 4.02 -9.40
C ASP A 46 4.45 2.92 -9.61
N GLU A 47 4.64 1.72 -9.08
CA GLU A 47 3.72 0.58 -9.26
C GLU A 47 2.90 0.26 -8.00
N VAL A 48 3.51 0.34 -6.80
CA VAL A 48 2.88 -0.16 -5.58
C VAL A 48 2.33 1.01 -4.75
N PRO A 49 1.00 1.10 -4.57
CA PRO A 49 0.41 2.16 -3.77
C PRO A 49 0.73 1.96 -2.30
N ILE A 50 1.25 3.00 -1.66
CA ILE A 50 1.47 3.09 -0.22
C ILE A 50 0.48 4.07 0.37
N LEU A 51 -0.28 3.60 1.36
CA LEU A 51 -1.22 4.42 2.10
C LEU A 51 -0.51 5.04 3.30
N VAL A 52 -0.57 6.37 3.41
CA VAL A 52 0.12 7.14 4.44
C VAL A 52 -0.90 8.03 5.16
N PHE A 53 -1.17 7.68 6.40
CA PHE A 53 -2.03 8.47 7.28
C PHE A 53 -1.33 9.77 7.70
N ASN A 54 -2.12 10.84 7.87
CA ASN A 54 -1.64 12.14 8.33
C ASN A 54 -0.49 12.71 7.48
N SER A 55 -0.69 12.72 6.16
CA SER A 55 0.30 13.17 5.19
C SER A 55 -0.25 14.27 4.29
N ILE A 56 0.63 15.10 3.74
CA ILE A 56 0.26 16.26 2.91
C ILE A 56 0.61 15.98 1.45
N ILE A 57 -0.28 16.30 0.50
CA ILE A 57 0.02 16.21 -0.94
C ILE A 57 1.29 17.02 -1.26
N GLY A 58 2.22 16.39 -1.99
CA GLY A 58 3.49 16.98 -2.37
C GLY A 58 4.62 16.73 -1.37
N GLU A 59 4.31 16.27 -0.16
CA GLU A 59 5.28 15.94 0.88
C GLU A 59 6.10 14.71 0.50
N LYS A 60 7.41 14.75 0.77
CA LYS A 60 8.30 13.58 0.68
C LYS A 60 8.51 13.02 2.07
N LEU A 61 8.14 11.76 2.26
CA LEU A 61 8.19 11.06 3.54
C LEU A 61 9.11 9.84 3.44
N GLU A 62 9.90 9.63 4.49
CA GLU A 62 10.58 8.37 4.76
C GLU A 62 9.72 7.57 5.73
N ILE A 63 9.14 6.47 5.24
CA ILE A 63 8.25 5.57 5.97
C ILE A 63 9.10 4.38 6.44
N LYS A 64 8.85 3.87 7.64
CA LYS A 64 9.52 2.70 8.21
C LYS A 64 8.51 1.63 8.58
#